data_AF-A0A357BN36-F1
#
_entry.id   AF-A0A357BN36-F1
#
_cell.length_a   1.000
_cell.length_b   1.000
_cell.length_c   1.000
_cell.angle_alpha   90.00
_cell.angle_beta   90.00
_cell.angle_gamma   90.00
#
_symmetry.space_group_name_H-M   'P 1'
#
loop_
_entity.id
_entity.type
_entity.pdbx_description
1 polymer ?
#
loop_
_entity_poly.entity_id
_entity_poly.type
_entity_poly.pdbx_seq_one_letter_code
_entity_poly.pdbx_strand_id
1 'polypeptide(L)' 'MESEIHKIDFRDIKAEGDKAAVNTDEDWSFRWLDYKTRQEVEPLKDEHYEMIYHLSKKDGKWLVEKVEIAKGAASQQ' A
#
# COMPACT_ATOMS: atom_id res chain seq x y z
N MET A 1 -8.45 -13.62 0.88
CA MET A 1 -8.41 -12.24 0.37
C MET A 1 -7.21 -12.16 -0.55
N GLU A 2 -7.44 -11.74 -1.78
CA GLU A 2 -6.39 -11.39 -2.74
C GLU A 2 -6.45 -9.89 -2.95
N SER A 3 -5.28 -9.26 -3.06
CA SER A 3 -5.14 -7.81 -3.27
C SER A 3 -4.26 -7.58 -4.48
N GLU A 4 -4.72 -6.73 -5.39
CA GLU A 4 -3.98 -6.32 -6.58
C GLU A 4 -3.79 -4.80 -6.54
N ILE A 5 -2.56 -4.35 -6.77
CA ILE A 5 -2.28 -2.94 -6.99
C ILE A 5 -2.34 -2.66 -8.48
N HIS A 6 -3.27 -1.80 -8.89
CA HIS A 6 -3.42 -1.42 -10.29
C HIS A 6 -2.54 -0.24 -10.66
N LYS A 7 -2.30 0.66 -9.69
CA LYS A 7 -1.54 1.88 -9.92
C LYS A 7 -0.82 2.33 -8.67
N ILE A 8 0.39 2.85 -8.87
CA ILE A 8 1.19 3.52 -7.85
C ILE A 8 1.85 4.75 -8.48
N ASP A 9 1.44 5.92 -8.01
CA ASP A 9 2.03 7.21 -8.36
C ASP A 9 2.93 7.68 -7.22
N PHE A 10 4.21 7.89 -7.49
CA PHE A 10 5.14 8.51 -6.53
C PHE A 10 4.96 10.03 -6.57
N ARG A 11 4.40 10.61 -5.50
CA ARG A 11 4.04 12.03 -5.43
C ARG A 11 5.19 12.90 -4.93
N ASP A 12 5.87 12.44 -3.88
CA ASP A 12 6.98 13.17 -3.28
C ASP A 12 8.00 12.18 -2.70
N ILE A 13 9.29 12.52 -2.83
CA ILE A 13 10.39 11.72 -2.30
C ILE A 13 11.34 12.68 -1.59
N LYS A 14 11.41 12.57 -0.26
CA LYS A 14 12.37 13.30 0.57
C LYS A 14 13.42 12.32 1.07
N ALA A 15 14.69 12.54 0.73
CA ALA A 15 15.79 11.71 1.19
C ALA A 15 16.86 12.54 1.89
N GLU A 16 17.29 12.11 3.07
CA GLU A 16 18.31 12.74 3.90
C GLU A 16 19.28 11.67 4.44
N GLY A 17 20.46 11.58 3.83
CA GLY A 17 21.46 10.57 4.17
C GLY A 17 20.92 9.14 3.97
N ASP A 18 20.86 8.38 5.06
CA ASP A 18 20.37 7.00 5.08
C ASP A 18 18.89 6.88 5.47
N LYS A 19 18.13 7.97 5.38
CA LYS A 19 16.67 7.99 5.61
C LYS A 19 15.93 8.56 4.41
N ALA A 20 14.74 8.05 4.16
CA ALA A 20 13.84 8.61 3.15
C ALA A 20 12.38 8.51 3.58
N ALA A 21 11.56 9.45 3.12
CA ALA A 21 10.12 9.40 3.16
C ALA A 21 9.58 9.48 1.72
N VAL A 22 8.69 8.57 1.37
CA VAL A 22 8.11 8.46 0.03
C VAL A 22 6.60 8.51 0.17
N ASN A 23 6.00 9.53 -0.44
CA ASN A 23 4.55 9.68 -0.51
C ASN A 23 4.06 9.07 -1.82
N THR A 24 3.10 8.15 -1.74
CA THR A 24 2.49 7.52 -2.89
C THR A 24 0.98 7.68 -2.86
N ASP A 25 0.41 7.51 -4.04
CA ASP A 25 -1.01 7.53 -4.34
C ASP A 25 -1.29 6.24 -5.13
N GLU A 26 -2.14 5.40 -4.57
CA GLU A 26 -2.24 3.99 -4.94
C GLU A 26 -3.69 3.57 -5.13
N ASP A 27 -3.96 2.88 -6.24
CA ASP A 27 -5.26 2.27 -6.54
C ASP A 27 -5.15 0.75 -6.36
N TRP A 28 -5.97 0.22 -5.45
CA TRP A 28 -5.98 -1.19 -5.08
C TRP A 28 -7.34 -1.82 -5.33
N SER A 29 -7.34 -3.09 -5.71
CA SER A 29 -8.54 -3.91 -5.79
C SER A 29 -8.43 -5.12 -4.88
N PHE A 30 -9.48 -5.38 -4.11
CA PHE A 30 -9.56 -6.47 -3.14
C PHE A 30 -10.67 -7.44 -3.51
N ARG A 31 -10.33 -8.73 -3.49
CA ARG A 31 -11.25 -9.84 -3.73
C ARG A 31 -11.26 -10.79 -2.55
N TRP A 32 -12.45 -11.17 -2.11
CA TRP A 32 -12.63 -12.20 -1.09
C TRP A 32 -13.10 -13.46 -1.78
N LEU A 33 -12.25 -14.48 -1.77
CA LEU A 33 -12.52 -15.78 -2.37
C LEU A 33 -12.77 -16.81 -1.28
N ASP A 34 -13.76 -17.69 -1.50
CA ASP A 34 -13.89 -18.93 -0.74
C ASP A 34 -12.69 -19.84 -1.07
N TYR A 35 -11.97 -20.31 -0.05
CA TYR A 35 -10.71 -21.03 -0.25
C TYR A 35 -10.88 -22.41 -0.90
N LYS A 36 -12.07 -23.02 -0.85
CA LYS A 36 -12.33 -24.34 -1.42
C LYS A 36 -12.74 -24.25 -2.88
N THR A 37 -13.61 -23.29 -3.19
CA THR A 37 -14.25 -23.15 -4.50
C THR A 37 -13.62 -22.07 -5.37
N ARG A 38 -12.81 -21.18 -4.77
CA ARG A 38 -12.25 -19.96 -5.37
C ARG A 38 -13.30 -19.00 -5.93
N GLN A 39 -14.56 -19.13 -5.50
CA GLN A 39 -15.63 -18.21 -5.88
C GLN A 39 -15.57 -16.96 -5.02
N GLU A 40 -15.92 -15.82 -5.62
CA GLU A 40 -16.04 -14.54 -4.91
C GLU A 40 -17.19 -14.61 -3.90
N VAL A 41 -16.89 -14.32 -2.63
CA VAL A 41 -17.87 -14.31 -1.53
C VAL A 41 -18.29 -12.91 -1.13
N GLU A 42 -17.52 -11.90 -1.53
CA GLU A 42 -17.89 -10.49 -1.43
C GLU A 42 -17.68 -9.81 -2.79
N PRO A 43 -18.42 -8.71 -3.07
CA PRO A 43 -18.13 -7.86 -4.22
C PRO A 43 -16.69 -7.37 -4.21
N LEU A 44 -16.10 -7.22 -5.40
CA LEU A 44 -14.83 -6.52 -5.62
C LEU A 44 -14.90 -5.14 -4.94
N LYS A 45 -13.85 -4.79 -4.18
CA LYS A 45 -13.70 -3.45 -3.61
C LYS A 45 -12.48 -2.79 -4.20
N ASP A 46 -12.71 -1.65 -4.84
CA ASP A 46 -11.65 -0.78 -5.33
C ASP A 46 -11.47 0.36 -4.33
N GLU A 47 -10.23 0.54 -3.87
CA GLU A 47 -9.88 1.49 -2.83
C GLU A 47 -8.68 2.32 -3.28
N HIS A 48 -8.72 3.60 -2.92
CA HIS A 48 -7.65 4.54 -3.18
C HIS A 48 -6.96 4.94 -1.88
N TYR A 49 -5.64 4.80 -1.85
CA TYR A 49 -4.82 5.12 -0.69
C TYR A 49 -3.76 6.18 -1.00
N GLU A 50 -3.62 7.14 -0.10
CA GLU A 50 -2.44 7.99 -0.02
C GLU A 50 -1.55 7.43 1.10
N MET A 51 -0.37 6.90 0.74
CA MET A 51 0.53 6.18 1.64
C MET A 51 1.82 6.99 1.86
N ILE A 52 2.43 6.85 3.04
CA ILE A 52 3.75 7.39 3.34
C ILE A 52 4.65 6.24 3.82
N TYR A 53 5.68 5.94 3.04
CA TYR A 53 6.69 4.96 3.38
C TYR A 53 7.91 5.66 3.99
N HIS A 54 8.29 5.27 5.18
CA HIS A 54 9.54 5.68 5.81
C HIS A 54 10.57 4.59 5.62
N LEU A 55 11.69 4.91 4.99
CA LEU A 55 12.75 3.98 4.66
C LEU A 55 14.05 4.34 5.39
N SER A 56 14.83 3.31 5.70
CA SER A 56 16.22 3.46 6.10
C SER A 56 17.14 2.65 5.20
N LYS A 57 18.36 3.16 5.00
CA LYS A 57 19.39 2.46 4.23
C LYS A 57 20.26 1.63 5.18
N LYS A 58 20.29 0.32 4.97
CA LYS A 58 21.16 -0.62 5.70
C LYS A 58 21.91 -1.49 4.70
N ASP A 59 23.23 -1.58 4.86
CA ASP A 59 24.12 -2.33 3.96
C ASP A 59 23.92 -2.01 2.47
N GLY A 60 23.71 -0.72 2.15
CA GLY A 60 23.50 -0.23 0.80
C GLY A 60 22.10 -0.43 0.24
N LYS A 61 21.17 -1.04 0.98
CA LYS A 61 19.78 -1.32 0.56
C LYS A 61 18.79 -0.49 1.34
N TRP A 62 17.76 0.02 0.66
CA TRP A 62 16.64 0.69 1.30
C TRP A 62 15.65 -0.35 1.84
N LEU A 63 15.25 -0.18 3.09
CA LEU A 63 14.30 -1.03 3.80
C LEU A 63 13.15 -0.16 4.30
N VAL A 64 11.92 -0.61 4.14
CA VAL A 64 10.74 0.05 4.72
C VAL A 64 10.73 -0.22 6.21
N GLU A 65 10.76 0.83 7.02
CA GLU A 65 10.69 0.75 8.49
C GLU A 65 9.30 1.05 9.02
N LYS A 66 8.56 1.95 8.37
CA LYS A 66 7.20 2.33 8.76
C LYS A 66 6.37 2.64 7.51
N VAL A 67 5.10 2.31 7.58
CA VAL A 67 4.09 2.71 6.59
C VAL A 67 2.99 3.44 7.34
N GLU A 68 2.58 4.60 6.82
CA GLU A 68 1.46 5.39 7.33
C GLU A 68 0.43 5.56 6.22
N ILE A 69 -0.85 5.46 6.58
CA ILE A 69 -1.95 5.78 5.67
C ILE A 69 -2.30 7.24 5.92
N ALA A 70 -1.94 8.12 4.98
CA ALA A 70 -2.30 9.54 5.05
C ALA A 70 -3.79 9.73 4.75
N LYS A 71 -4.34 8.95 3.82
CA LYS A 71 -5.75 8.95 3.46
C LYS A 71 -6.13 7.61 2.83
N GLY A 72 -7.35 7.18 3.08
CA GLY A 72 -7.93 5.95 2.52
C GLY A 72 -9.08 5.48 3.37
N ALA A 73 -9.87 4.52 2.89
CA ALA A 73 -10.99 3.99 3.64
C ALA A 73 -10.50 3.26 4.90
N ALA A 74 -10.48 3.98 6.02
CA ALA A 74 -10.50 3.38 7.35
C ALA A 74 -11.91 2.85 7.61
N SER A 75 -12.28 1.77 6.92
CA SER A 75 -13.48 1.00 7.24
C SER A 75 -13.10 -0.14 8.17
N GLN A 76 -12.68 0.19 9.40
CA GLN A 76 -12.88 -0.71 10.54
C GLN A 76 -14.23 -0.33 11.16
N GLN A 77 -15.28 -1.07 10.80
CA GLN A 77 -16.51 -1.19 11.60
C GLN A 77 -16.84 -2.67 11.75
#